data_AF-A0A2S9GFJ5-F1
#
_entry.id   AF-A0A2S9GFJ5-F1
#
_cell.length_a   1.000
_cell.length_b   1.000
_cell.length_c   1.000
_cell.angle_alpha   90.00
_cell.angle_beta   90.00
_cell.angle_gamma   90.00
#
_symmetry.space_group_name_H-M   'P 1'
#
loop_
_entity.id
_entity.type
_entity.pdbx_description
1 polymer ?
#
loop_
_entity_poly.entity_id
_entity_poly.type
_entity_poly.pdbx_seq_one_letter_code
_entity_poly.pdbx_strand_id
1 'polypeptide(L)'
;ERSLEVPDELAQAVTRAEADGRTAVTVGWDGRARGALMVADAVKPTSAEAVSLLKRLGLTPIMVTGDNEAVARTVAAQVGIDEVV
;
A
#
# COMPACT_ATOMS: atom_id res chain seq x y z
N GLU A 1 7.78 2.19 23.28
CA GLU A 1 7.05 3.40 23.73
C GLU A 1 7.11 4.45 22.61
N ARG A 2 5.97 5.07 22.27
CA ARG A 2 5.96 6.18 21.30
C ARG A 2 6.26 7.47 22.05
N SER A 3 7.34 8.16 21.68
CA SER A 3 7.82 9.39 22.33
C SER A 3 6.99 10.66 22.01
N LEU A 4 5.87 10.49 21.30
CA LEU A 4 5.04 11.58 20.79
C LEU A 4 3.57 11.35 21.19
N GLU A 5 2.92 12.40 21.69
CA GLU A 5 1.46 12.50 21.76
C GLU A 5 0.92 12.58 20.33
N VAL A 6 0.08 11.62 19.93
CA VAL A 6 -0.52 11.54 18.59
C VAL A 6 -2.00 11.86 18.69
N PRO A 7 -2.50 12.94 18.06
CA PRO A 7 -3.94 13.23 18.01
C PRO A 7 -4.73 12.09 17.35
N ASP A 8 -5.95 11.84 17.82
CA ASP A 8 -6.79 10.72 17.35
C ASP A 8 -7.02 10.75 15.84
N GLU A 9 -7.26 11.93 15.26
CA GLU A 9 -7.44 12.09 13.82
C GLU A 9 -6.22 11.63 13.02
N LEU A 10 -5.02 11.96 13.51
CA LEU A 10 -3.76 11.54 12.90
C LEU A 10 -3.52 10.04 13.09
N ALA A 11 -3.87 9.49 14.26
CA ALA A 11 -3.80 8.06 14.50
C ALA A 11 -4.73 7.29 13.53
N GLN A 12 -5.96 7.78 13.32
CA GLN A 12 -6.89 7.18 12.36
C GLN A 12 -6.41 7.30 10.91
N ALA A 13 -5.75 8.40 10.54
CA ALA A 13 -5.15 8.54 9.22
C ALA A 13 -3.99 7.55 9.00
N VAL A 14 -3.15 7.34 10.01
CA VAL A 14 -2.05 6.36 10.00
C VAL A 14 -2.61 4.94 9.86
N THR A 15 -3.57 4.56 10.69
CA THR A 15 -4.19 3.22 10.63
C THR A 15 -4.84 2.95 9.28
N ARG A 16 -5.53 3.94 8.69
CA ARG A 16 -6.10 3.80 7.34
C ARG A 16 -5.02 3.64 6.28
N ALA A 17 -3.96 4.43 6.33
CA ALA A 17 -2.87 4.33 5.37
C ALA A 17 -2.15 2.98 5.45
N GLU A 18 -1.92 2.45 6.66
CA GLU A 18 -1.34 1.12 6.87
C GLU A 18 -2.26 0.00 6.35
N ALA A 19 -3.57 0.14 6.56
CA ALA A 19 -4.56 -0.78 6.00
C ALA A 19 -4.60 -0.73 4.46
N ASP A 20 -4.35 0.44 3.87
CA ASP A 20 -4.19 0.64 2.41
C ASP A 20 -2.81 0.20 1.91
N GLY A 21 -1.96 -0.35 2.79
CA GLY A 21 -0.66 -0.87 2.42
C GLY A 21 0.44 0.15 2.23
N ARG A 22 0.24 1.34 2.76
CA ARG A 22 1.24 2.40 2.75
C ARG A 22 2.00 2.35 4.06
N THR A 23 3.31 2.56 3.99
CA THR A 23 4.12 2.79 5.17
C THR A 23 3.84 4.19 5.70
N ALA A 24 3.34 4.29 6.93
CA ALA A 24 3.04 5.56 7.57
C ALA A 24 4.14 5.96 8.56
N VAL A 25 4.76 7.11 8.33
CA VAL A 25 5.79 7.68 9.22
C VAL A 25 5.21 8.91 9.91
N THR A 26 4.98 8.82 11.21
CA THR A 26 4.52 9.97 12.01
C THR A 26 5.67 10.95 12.25
N VAL A 27 5.42 12.25 12.03
CA VAL A 27 6.40 13.32 12.18
C VAL A 27 5.94 14.26 13.29
N GLY A 28 6.86 14.64 14.18
CA GLY A 28 6.56 15.48 15.33
C GLY A 28 7.81 16.09 15.96
N TRP A 29 7.58 17.11 16.77
CA TRP A 29 8.59 17.78 17.60
C TRP A 29 7.94 18.28 18.89
N ASP A 30 8.75 18.59 19.90
CA ASP A 30 8.29 19.00 21.23
C ASP A 30 7.31 18.00 21.89
N GLY A 31 7.55 16.70 21.68
CA GLY A 31 6.70 15.64 22.24
C GLY A 31 5.32 15.49 21.57
N ARG A 32 5.04 16.20 20.46
CA ARG A 32 3.76 16.15 19.75
C ARG A 32 3.91 15.79 18.28
N ALA A 33 3.13 14.82 17.83
CA ALA A 33 2.97 14.55 16.40
C ALA A 33 2.15 15.66 15.73
N ARG A 34 2.60 16.09 14.56
CA ARG A 34 1.97 17.17 13.79
C ARG A 34 1.58 16.75 12.38
N GLY A 35 2.02 15.58 11.93
CA GLY A 35 1.64 15.02 10.64
C GLY A 35 2.15 13.61 10.45
N ALA A 36 1.84 13.03 9.30
CA ALA A 36 2.37 11.75 8.87
C ALA A 36 2.71 11.78 7.38
N LEU A 37 3.79 11.10 7.01
CA LEU A 37 4.20 10.86 5.64
C LEU A 37 3.78 9.43 5.26
N MET A 38 3.06 9.30 4.16
CA MET A 38 2.65 7.99 3.63
C MET A 38 3.54 7.64 2.45
N VAL A 39 4.23 6.52 2.53
CA VAL A 39 5.14 6.02 1.50
C VAL A 39 4.59 4.72 0.95
N ALA A 40 4.53 4.63 -0.38
CA ALA A 40 4.12 3.42 -1.08
C ALA A 40 4.90 3.28 -2.38
N ASP A 41 5.12 2.05 -2.81
CA ASP A 41 5.75 1.77 -4.09
C ASP A 41 4.78 2.09 -5.23
N ALA A 42 5.27 2.84 -6.21
CA ALA A 42 4.50 3.13 -7.40
C ALA A 42 4.49 1.90 -8.32
N VAL A 43 3.29 1.48 -8.74
CA VAL A 43 3.16 0.51 -9.82
C VAL A 43 3.75 1.10 -11.09
N LYS A 44 4.62 0.34 -11.77
CA LYS A 44 5.17 0.77 -13.06
C LYS A 44 4.03 1.03 -14.04
N PRO A 45 4.01 2.16 -14.77
CA PRO A 45 2.92 2.48 -15.70
C PRO A 45 2.64 1.37 -16.74
N THR A 46 3.67 0.59 -17.10
CA THR A 46 3.60 -0.50 -18.07
C THR A 46 3.07 -1.82 -17.49
N SER A 47 2.90 -1.93 -16.17
CA SER A 47 2.55 -3.21 -15.53
C SER A 47 1.19 -3.75 -15.98
N ALA A 48 0.16 -2.90 -16.05
CA ALA A 48 -1.18 -3.31 -16.48
C ALA A 48 -1.18 -3.82 -17.94
N GLU A 49 -0.44 -3.16 -18.82
CA GLU A 49 -0.28 -3.60 -20.21
C GLU A 49 0.42 -4.96 -20.29
N ALA A 50 1.49 -5.16 -19.51
CA ALA A 50 2.21 -6.42 -19.45
C ALA A 50 1.31 -7.58 -18.97
N VAL A 51 0.53 -7.37 -17.90
CA VAL A 51 -0.45 -8.36 -17.40
C VAL A 51 -1.49 -8.68 -18.48
N SER A 52 -1.99 -7.66 -19.18
CA SER A 52 -2.95 -7.83 -20.27
C SER A 52 -2.38 -8.65 -21.44
N LEU A 53 -1.10 -8.43 -21.80
CA LEU A 53 -0.39 -9.22 -22.80
C LEU A 53 -0.27 -10.69 -22.39
N LEU A 54 0.10 -10.97 -21.13
CA LEU A 54 0.18 -12.33 -20.60
C LEU A 54 -1.18 -13.04 -20.67
N LYS A 55 -2.26 -12.35 -20.27
CA LYS A 55 -3.63 -12.87 -20.38
C LYS A 55 -4.02 -13.17 -21.83
N ARG A 56 -3.64 -12.33 -22.80
CA ARG A 56 -3.87 -12.59 -24.23
C ARG A 56 -3.14 -13.82 -24.77
N LEU A 57 -2.02 -14.20 -24.15
CA LEU A 57 -1.29 -15.43 -24.47
C LEU A 57 -1.92 -16.68 -23.82
N GLY A 58 -3.03 -16.53 -23.09
CA GLY A 58 -3.70 -17.63 -22.38
C GLY A 58 -3.04 -18.00 -21.05
N LEU A 59 -2.16 -17.15 -20.53
CA LEU A 59 -1.56 -17.34 -19.21
C LEU A 59 -2.46 -16.76 -18.12
N THR A 60 -2.37 -17.32 -16.91
CA THR A 60 -3.05 -16.83 -15.71
C THR A 60 -2.02 -16.22 -14.76
N PRO A 61 -1.84 -14.89 -14.75
CA PRO A 61 -0.94 -14.23 -13.82
C PRO A 61 -1.45 -14.34 -12.38
N ILE A 62 -0.55 -14.64 -11.44
CA ILE A 62 -0.81 -14.68 -9.99
C ILE A 62 0.16 -13.70 -9.33
N MET A 63 -0.33 -12.88 -8.40
CA MET A 63 0.51 -12.00 -7.61
C MET A 63 1.01 -12.74 -6.37
N VAL A 64 2.32 -12.82 -6.22
CA VAL A 64 2.96 -13.36 -5.01
C VAL A 64 3.72 -12.21 -4.34
N THR A 65 3.38 -11.90 -3.09
CA THR A 65 4.06 -10.84 -2.33
C THR A 65 4.17 -11.19 -0.84
N GLY A 66 5.16 -10.59 -0.18
CA GLY A 66 5.28 -10.62 1.28
C GLY A 66 4.48 -9.51 1.97
N ASP A 67 3.80 -8.65 1.20
CA ASP A 67 2.96 -7.58 1.75
C ASP A 67 1.69 -8.14 2.41
N ASN A 68 1.03 -7.29 3.20
CA ASN A 68 -0.27 -7.66 3.75
C ASN A 68 -1.34 -7.82 2.64
N GLU A 69 -2.37 -8.61 2.91
CA GLU A 69 -3.41 -8.95 1.94
C GLU A 69 -4.12 -7.73 1.35
N ALA A 70 -4.35 -6.67 2.14
CA ALA A 70 -5.02 -5.47 1.68
C ALA A 70 -4.18 -4.67 0.67
N VAL A 71 -2.86 -4.57 0.89
CA VAL A 71 -1.91 -3.98 -0.08
C VAL A 71 -1.96 -4.78 -1.37
N ALA A 72 -1.78 -6.09 -1.25
CA ALA A 72 -1.60 -6.98 -2.37
C ALA A 72 -2.84 -6.98 -3.27
N ARG A 73 -4.04 -7.02 -2.68
CA ARG A 73 -5.32 -6.88 -3.41
C ARG A 73 -5.45 -5.53 -4.09
N THR A 74 -5.02 -4.45 -3.45
CA THR A 74 -5.06 -3.10 -4.05
C THR A 74 -4.15 -3.02 -5.27
N VAL A 75 -2.91 -3.50 -5.18
CA VAL A 75 -1.96 -3.50 -6.29
C VAL A 75 -2.43 -4.44 -7.40
N ALA A 76 -2.91 -5.64 -7.06
CA ALA A 76 -3.45 -6.61 -8.00
C ALA A 76 -4.62 -6.02 -8.81
N ALA A 77 -5.55 -5.33 -8.16
CA ALA A 77 -6.66 -4.65 -8.83
C ALA A 77 -6.17 -3.55 -9.80
N GLN A 78 -5.13 -2.80 -9.45
CA GLN A 78 -4.55 -1.76 -10.32
C GLN A 78 -3.91 -2.33 -11.59
N VAL A 79 -3.31 -3.52 -11.53
CA VAL A 79 -2.66 -4.16 -12.69
C VAL A 79 -3.53 -5.20 -13.39
N GLY A 80 -4.70 -5.53 -12.83
CA GLY A 80 -5.65 -6.49 -13.39
C GLY A 80 -5.26 -7.95 -13.14
N ILE A 81 -4.73 -8.27 -11.97
CA ILE A 81 -4.47 -9.64 -11.51
C ILE A 81 -5.61 -10.07 -10.58
N ASP A 82 -6.19 -11.25 -10.83
CA ASP A 82 -7.38 -11.74 -10.11
C ASP A 82 -7.02 -12.59 -8.88
N GLU A 83 -5.84 -13.20 -8.87
CA GLU A 83 -5.37 -14.12 -7.83
C GLU A 83 -4.13 -13.58 -7.11
N VAL A 84 -4.18 -13.58 -5.78
CA VAL A 84 -3.13 -13.07 -4.90
C VAL A 84 -2.81 -14.15 -3.86
N VAL A 85 -1.52 -14.44 -3.67
CA VAL A 85 -0.97 -15.45 -2.75
C VAL A 85 0.08 -14.83 -1.84
#